data_AF-A0A962T8S3-F1
#
_entry.id   AF-A0A962T8S3-F1
#
_cell.length_a   1.000
_cell.length_b   1.000
_cell.length_c   1.000
_cell.angle_alpha   90.00
_cell.angle_beta   90.00
_cell.angle_gamma   90.00
#
_symmetry.space_group_name_H-M   'P 1'
#
loop_
_entity.id
_entity.type
_entity.pdbx_description
1 polymer ?
#
loop_
_entity_poly.entity_id
_entity_poly.type
_entity_poly.pdbx_seq_one_letter_code
_entity_poly.pdbx_strand_id
1 'polypeptide(L)'
;MSEVRFPPAQFGALVLLVFSAGLSAESYQYDAAGRLVVATYDDGAEIRFTYDANGNRLSRTVTLPDTDGDGIPDNWEDLHDELDAGVPGDALVDDDGDGLNNLQEYENRTLPGDPDTDDDGVDDGREVAAGTDPLDPDDTPALAEHVVPVINAILLGD
;
A
#
# COMPACT_ATOMS: atom_id res chain seq x y z
N MET A 1 -20.39 27.07 -2.10
CA MET A 1 -18.96 26.84 -1.85
C MET A 1 -18.59 25.64 -2.68
N SER A 2 -17.83 25.86 -3.74
CA SER A 2 -17.57 24.85 -4.76
C SER A 2 -16.53 23.86 -4.26
N GLU A 3 -16.91 22.60 -4.20
CA GLU A 3 -16.05 21.47 -3.87
C GLU A 3 -15.04 21.30 -5.01
N VAL A 4 -13.77 21.52 -4.72
CA VAL A 4 -12.68 21.28 -5.67
C VAL A 4 -12.45 19.77 -5.69
N ARG A 5 -12.99 19.09 -6.71
CA ARG A 5 -12.66 17.70 -7.00
C ARG A 5 -11.23 17.68 -7.56
N PHE A 6 -10.32 17.07 -6.80
CA PHE A 6 -8.98 16.74 -7.29
C PHE A 6 -9.07 15.47 -8.16
N PRO A 7 -8.36 15.41 -9.30
CA PRO A 7 -8.32 14.22 -10.14
C PRO A 7 -7.62 13.05 -9.43
N PRO A 8 -7.99 11.79 -9.72
CA PRO A 8 -7.26 10.63 -9.21
C PRO A 8 -5.92 10.49 -9.96
N ALA A 9 -4.94 9.90 -9.28
CA ALA A 9 -3.55 9.67 -9.68
C ALA A 9 -2.58 10.86 -9.58
N GLN A 10 -2.12 11.11 -8.34
CA GLN A 10 -0.69 11.35 -8.09
C GLN A 10 -0.31 10.49 -6.89
N PHE A 11 0.50 9.46 -7.16
CA PHE A 11 1.16 8.62 -6.19
C PHE A 11 1.73 9.46 -5.04
N GLY A 12 1.39 9.09 -3.81
CA GLY A 12 1.83 9.77 -2.59
C GLY A 12 0.84 10.79 -2.02
N ALA A 13 -0.37 10.37 -1.64
CA ALA A 13 -1.12 10.96 -0.52
C ALA A 13 -2.50 10.29 -0.34
N LEU A 14 -2.50 9.05 0.14
CA LEU A 14 -3.47 8.65 1.16
C LEU A 14 -2.81 7.54 1.99
N VAL A 15 -1.75 7.89 2.72
CA VAL A 15 -1.40 7.16 3.94
C VAL A 15 -2.55 7.45 4.90
N LEU A 16 -3.64 6.70 4.76
CA LEU A 16 -4.73 6.69 5.71
C LEU A 16 -4.24 5.88 6.90
N LEU A 17 -3.55 6.58 7.80
CA LEU A 17 -3.52 6.31 9.23
C LEU A 17 -2.97 4.94 9.65
N VAL A 18 -1.65 4.82 9.66
CA VAL A 18 -0.97 4.11 10.76
C VAL A 18 -0.02 5.09 11.44
N PHE A 19 -0.55 6.25 11.81
CA PHE A 19 -0.01 6.92 12.97
C PHE A 19 -0.59 6.16 14.15
N SER A 20 0.21 5.32 14.79
CA SER A 20 -0.18 4.62 16.01
C SER A 20 -0.93 5.59 16.92
N ALA A 21 -2.11 5.19 17.38
CA ALA A 21 -2.93 6.05 18.24
C ALA A 21 -2.14 6.37 19.51
N GLY A 22 -1.52 7.56 19.56
CA GLY A 22 -0.60 7.93 20.64
C GLY A 22 0.65 8.68 20.21
N LEU A 23 0.95 8.79 18.91
CA LEU A 23 2.16 9.46 18.47
C LEU A 23 2.24 10.90 18.97
N SER A 24 3.35 11.19 19.63
CA SER A 24 3.68 12.48 20.18
C SER A 24 4.84 13.08 19.39
N ALA A 25 4.66 14.32 18.94
CA ALA A 25 5.76 15.02 18.30
C ALA A 25 6.84 15.34 19.33
N GLU A 26 8.03 14.80 19.13
CA GLU A 26 9.20 15.02 19.98
C GLU A 26 9.85 16.39 19.71
N SER A 27 9.83 16.82 18.44
CA SER A 27 10.43 18.09 18.05
C SER A 27 9.70 18.79 16.92
N TYR A 28 9.83 20.11 16.91
CA TYR A 28 9.28 20.99 15.89
C TYR A 28 10.36 21.98 15.43
N GLN A 29 10.50 22.15 14.13
CA GLN A 29 11.35 23.17 13.53
C GLN A 29 10.49 24.21 12.82
N TYR A 30 10.88 25.48 12.91
CA TYR A 30 10.15 26.58 12.31
C TYR A 30 11.04 27.39 11.39
N ASP A 31 10.46 28.01 10.36
CA ASP A 31 11.16 28.99 9.53
C ASP A 31 11.27 30.37 10.21
N ALA A 32 11.91 31.32 9.54
CA ALA A 32 12.09 32.69 10.03
C ALA A 32 10.78 33.48 10.21
N ALA A 33 9.67 33.02 9.62
CA ALA A 33 8.33 33.59 9.77
C ALA A 33 7.52 32.90 10.90
N GLY A 34 8.12 31.94 11.61
CA GLY A 34 7.47 31.19 12.70
C GLY A 34 6.52 30.10 12.21
N ARG A 35 6.63 29.66 10.95
CA ARG A 35 5.80 28.59 10.39
C ARG A 35 6.49 27.25 10.56
N LEU A 36 5.73 26.20 10.90
CA LEU A 36 6.24 24.84 11.11
C LEU A 36 6.81 24.26 9.81
N VAL A 37 8.10 23.93 9.77
CA VAL A 37 8.74 23.32 8.59
C VAL A 37 9.02 21.83 8.77
N VAL A 38 9.23 21.35 9.99
CA VAL A 38 9.47 19.94 10.29
C VAL A 38 8.83 19.59 11.62
N ALA A 39 8.09 18.49 11.66
CA ALA A 39 7.68 17.82 12.90
C ALA A 39 8.27 16.40 12.90
N THR A 40 8.96 16.04 13.98
CA THR A 40 9.49 14.68 14.21
C THR A 40 8.70 14.04 15.33
N TYR A 41 8.30 12.79 15.13
CA TYR A 41 7.47 12.01 16.05
C TYR A 41 8.30 10.95 16.78
N ASP A 42 7.71 10.40 17.84
CA ASP A 42 8.32 9.41 18.74
C ASP A 42 8.52 8.03 18.10
N ASP A 43 7.80 7.72 17.03
CA ASP A 43 8.08 6.60 16.14
C ASP A 43 9.22 6.87 15.16
N GLY A 44 9.80 8.08 15.16
CA GLY A 44 10.83 8.48 14.20
C GLY A 44 10.28 9.01 12.87
N ALA A 45 8.96 9.01 12.66
CA ALA A 45 8.37 9.60 11.47
C ALA A 45 8.65 11.12 11.40
N GLU A 46 8.90 11.62 10.19
CA GLU A 46 9.12 13.05 9.93
C GLU A 46 8.06 13.58 8.98
N ILE A 47 7.42 14.70 9.34
CA ILE A 47 6.59 15.49 8.44
C ILE A 47 7.29 16.79 8.12
N ARG A 48 7.59 17.01 6.84
CA ARG A 48 8.21 18.23 6.32
C ARG A 48 7.22 19.07 5.53
N PHE A 49 7.19 20.37 5.80
CA PHE A 49 6.36 21.34 5.11
C PHE A 49 7.20 22.33 4.34
N THR A 50 6.74 22.70 3.14
CA THR A 50 7.28 23.84 2.41
C THR A 50 6.20 24.89 2.19
N TYR A 51 6.62 26.14 2.03
CA TYR A 51 5.73 27.27 1.88
C TYR A 51 6.19 28.20 0.78
N ASP A 52 5.24 28.90 0.16
CA ASP A 52 5.51 30.00 -0.74
C ASP A 52 5.88 31.29 0.03
N ALA A 53 6.21 32.33 -0.74
CA ALA A 53 6.54 33.65 -0.21
C ALA A 53 5.35 34.37 0.46
N ASN A 54 4.11 33.97 0.17
CA ASN A 54 2.89 34.58 0.70
C ASN A 54 2.40 33.94 2.01
N GLY A 55 2.94 32.79 2.41
CA GLY A 55 2.43 32.08 3.58
C GLY A 55 1.80 30.72 3.28
N ASN A 56 1.51 30.41 2.03
CA ASN A 56 0.71 29.23 1.68
C ASN A 56 1.59 27.98 1.66
N ARG A 57 1.07 26.88 2.22
CA ARG A 57 1.74 25.59 2.18
C ARG A 57 1.80 25.08 0.73
N LEU A 58 3.00 24.77 0.25
CA LEU A 58 3.25 24.23 -1.09
C LEU A 58 3.32 22.70 -1.08
N SER A 59 4.05 22.12 -0.13
CA SER A 59 4.16 20.66 0.00
C SER A 59 4.08 20.20 1.45
N ARG A 60 3.71 18.94 1.60
CA ARG A 60 3.85 18.15 2.81
C ARG A 60 4.48 16.82 2.41
N THR A 61 5.64 16.50 2.95
CA THR A 61 6.33 15.23 2.76
C THR A 61 6.29 14.47 4.08
N VAL A 62 5.97 13.18 4.02
CA VAL A 62 6.05 12.26 5.17
C VAL A 62 7.19 11.31 4.88
N THR A 63 8.11 11.16 5.84
CA THR A 63 9.17 10.15 5.83
C THR A 63 8.85 9.21 6.97
N LEU A 64 8.70 7.93 6.68
CA LEU A 64 8.55 6.89 7.68
C LEU A 64 9.92 6.24 7.92
N PRO A 65 10.19 5.73 9.13
CA PRO A 65 11.32 4.85 9.36
C PRO A 65 11.23 3.60 8.48
N ASP A 66 12.40 3.12 8.09
CA ASP A 66 12.66 1.91 7.31
C ASP A 66 14.05 1.46 7.79
N THR A 67 14.04 0.56 8.77
CA THR A 67 15.17 0.23 9.64
C THR A 67 16.22 -0.58 8.89
N ASP A 68 15.80 -1.43 7.97
CA ASP A 68 16.69 -2.27 7.18
C ASP A 68 16.89 -1.80 5.73
N GLY A 69 16.10 -0.83 5.28
CA GLY A 69 16.27 -0.11 4.03
C GLY A 69 15.78 -0.87 2.80
N ASP A 70 14.83 -1.78 2.96
CA ASP A 70 14.30 -2.60 1.85
C ASP A 70 13.13 -1.94 1.09
N GLY A 71 12.65 -0.80 1.58
CA GLY A 71 11.58 -0.01 0.97
C GLY A 71 10.22 -0.20 1.64
N ILE A 72 10.12 -1.10 2.62
CA ILE A 72 8.95 -1.27 3.46
C ILE A 72 9.15 -0.47 4.77
N PRO A 73 8.19 0.36 5.19
CA PRO A 73 8.33 1.08 6.45
C PRO A 73 8.11 0.21 7.69
N ASP A 74 8.88 0.43 8.76
CA ASP A 74 8.81 -0.31 10.04
C ASP A 74 7.38 -0.43 10.57
N ASN A 75 6.59 0.64 10.45
CA ASN A 75 5.23 0.68 10.99
C ASN A 75 4.24 -0.17 10.20
N TRP A 76 4.54 -0.49 8.94
CA TRP A 76 3.78 -1.43 8.15
C TRP A 76 4.20 -2.85 8.54
N GLU A 77 5.50 -3.13 8.60
CA GLU A 77 6.01 -4.44 9.04
C GLU A 77 5.53 -4.83 10.43
N ASP A 78 5.51 -3.89 11.39
CA ASP A 78 4.99 -4.09 12.74
C ASP A 78 3.49 -4.51 12.80
N LEU A 79 2.72 -4.28 11.73
CA LEU A 79 1.32 -4.69 11.63
C LEU A 79 1.12 -6.08 11.02
N HIS A 80 2.16 -6.63 10.39
CA HIS A 80 2.14 -7.88 9.65
C HIS A 80 3.01 -8.89 10.39
N ASP A 81 2.39 -9.92 10.98
CA ASP A 81 3.07 -10.88 11.87
C ASP A 81 4.20 -11.66 11.15
N GLU A 82 4.14 -11.71 9.82
CA GLU A 82 5.06 -12.36 8.90
C GLU A 82 6.34 -11.55 8.62
N LEU A 83 6.37 -10.26 8.93
CA LEU A 83 7.47 -9.35 8.61
C LEU A 83 8.29 -8.94 9.84
N ASP A 84 9.54 -8.52 9.59
CA ASP A 84 10.47 -8.02 10.59
C ASP A 84 11.29 -6.86 10.04
N ALA A 85 11.05 -5.66 10.57
CA ALA A 85 11.74 -4.41 10.20
C ALA A 85 13.27 -4.40 10.31
N GLY A 86 13.87 -5.47 10.82
CA GLY A 86 15.32 -5.68 10.84
C GLY A 86 15.85 -6.65 9.78
N VAL A 87 15.00 -7.19 8.90
CA VAL A 87 15.31 -8.29 7.98
C VAL A 87 15.01 -7.89 6.53
N PRO A 88 15.96 -7.26 5.80
CA PRO A 88 15.69 -6.63 4.49
C PRO A 88 15.43 -7.62 3.34
N GLY A 89 15.39 -8.91 3.65
CA GLY A 89 15.17 -9.98 2.70
C GLY A 89 13.72 -10.46 2.68
N ASP A 90 12.93 -10.16 3.70
CA ASP A 90 11.52 -10.55 3.76
C ASP A 90 10.66 -9.71 2.79
N ALA A 91 11.03 -8.47 2.47
CA ALA A 91 10.43 -7.69 1.38
C ALA A 91 10.39 -8.41 0.02
N LEU A 92 11.29 -9.38 -0.20
CA LEU A 92 11.38 -10.14 -1.45
C LEU A 92 10.70 -11.52 -1.37
N VAL A 93 10.14 -11.87 -0.21
CA VAL A 93 9.40 -13.11 0.01
C VAL A 93 7.96 -12.92 -0.45
N ASP A 94 7.37 -13.99 -0.98
CA ASP A 94 5.97 -14.14 -1.37
C ASP A 94 5.39 -15.09 -0.32
N ASP A 95 4.82 -14.52 0.75
CA ASP A 95 4.49 -15.25 1.98
C ASP A 95 3.20 -16.07 1.86
N ASP A 96 2.24 -15.61 1.06
CA ASP A 96 0.98 -16.32 0.78
C ASP A 96 0.98 -17.14 -0.52
N GLY A 97 1.93 -16.91 -1.41
CA GLY A 97 2.13 -17.67 -2.64
C GLY A 97 1.25 -17.23 -3.81
N ASP A 98 0.73 -16.00 -3.81
CA ASP A 98 -0.16 -15.45 -4.83
C ASP A 98 0.60 -14.90 -6.06
N GLY A 99 1.92 -14.70 -5.92
CA GLY A 99 2.83 -14.19 -6.94
C GLY A 99 3.24 -12.71 -6.78
N LEU A 100 2.85 -12.04 -5.69
CA LEU A 100 3.38 -10.77 -5.22
C LEU A 100 4.36 -11.02 -4.08
N ASN A 101 5.47 -10.28 -4.05
CA ASN A 101 6.30 -10.26 -2.86
C ASN A 101 5.83 -9.16 -1.88
N ASN A 102 6.30 -9.22 -0.65
CA ASN A 102 5.89 -8.32 0.43
C ASN A 102 6.11 -6.82 0.10
N LEU A 103 7.12 -6.47 -0.69
CA LEU A 103 7.27 -5.09 -1.18
C LEU A 103 6.19 -4.71 -2.20
N GLN A 104 5.84 -5.62 -3.11
CA GLN A 104 4.76 -5.42 -4.08
C GLN A 104 3.41 -5.36 -3.37
N GLU A 105 3.21 -6.16 -2.34
CA GLU A 105 2.06 -6.11 -1.45
C GLU A 105 1.90 -4.70 -0.84
N TYR A 106 2.98 -4.17 -0.26
CA TYR A 106 3.02 -2.79 0.25
C TYR A 106 2.70 -1.74 -0.83
N GLU A 107 3.25 -1.91 -2.04
CA GLU A 107 3.03 -0.99 -3.16
C GLU A 107 1.58 -1.02 -3.71
N ASN A 108 0.95 -2.20 -3.71
CA ASN A 108 -0.43 -2.41 -4.16
C ASN A 108 -1.46 -2.23 -3.04
N ARG A 109 -1.01 -2.16 -1.78
CA ARG A 109 -1.84 -2.07 -0.56
C ARG A 109 -2.68 -3.30 -0.28
N THR A 110 -2.19 -4.46 -0.71
CA THR A 110 -2.69 -5.80 -0.37
C THR A 110 -2.04 -6.27 0.94
N LEU A 111 -2.35 -7.50 1.37
CA LEU A 111 -1.90 -8.07 2.65
C LEU A 111 -0.92 -9.25 2.43
N PRO A 112 0.34 -9.17 2.90
CA PRO A 112 1.38 -10.20 2.69
C PRO A 112 1.03 -11.65 3.05
N GLY A 113 0.08 -11.83 3.97
CA GLY A 113 -0.37 -13.14 4.43
C GLY A 113 -1.76 -13.53 3.93
N ASP A 114 -2.35 -12.77 3.00
CA ASP A 114 -3.70 -13.00 2.47
C ASP A 114 -3.70 -12.93 0.94
N PRO A 115 -3.78 -14.08 0.24
CA PRO A 115 -3.61 -14.11 -1.21
C PRO A 115 -4.76 -13.47 -1.99
N ASP A 116 -5.86 -13.07 -1.35
CA ASP A 116 -7.09 -12.53 -1.95
C ASP A 116 -7.66 -11.46 -1.00
N THR A 117 -7.05 -10.26 -1.01
CA THR A 117 -7.28 -9.23 0.02
C THR A 117 -8.73 -8.75 0.09
N ASP A 118 -9.46 -8.78 -1.03
CA ASP A 118 -10.85 -8.33 -1.10
C ASP A 118 -11.91 -9.45 -1.06
N ASP A 119 -11.47 -10.70 -0.89
CA ASP A 119 -12.28 -11.91 -0.70
C ASP A 119 -13.23 -12.22 -1.88
N ASP A 120 -12.86 -11.89 -3.11
CA ASP A 120 -13.71 -12.08 -4.29
C ASP A 120 -13.51 -13.44 -5.02
N GLY A 121 -12.42 -14.13 -4.68
CA GLY A 121 -12.02 -15.43 -5.21
C GLY A 121 -10.99 -15.37 -6.34
N VAL A 122 -10.36 -14.22 -6.58
CA VAL A 122 -9.21 -14.05 -7.48
C VAL A 122 -8.01 -13.54 -6.70
N ASP A 123 -6.93 -14.32 -6.69
CA ASP A 123 -5.73 -13.91 -5.95
C ASP A 123 -5.14 -12.55 -6.41
N ASP A 124 -4.65 -11.72 -5.48
CA ASP A 124 -4.21 -10.33 -5.71
C ASP A 124 -3.16 -10.24 -6.84
N GLY A 125 -2.19 -11.15 -6.85
CA GLY A 125 -1.15 -11.24 -7.87
C GLY A 125 -1.69 -11.52 -9.28
N ARG A 126 -2.83 -12.22 -9.39
CA ARG A 126 -3.49 -12.42 -10.69
C ARG A 126 -4.20 -11.16 -11.16
N GLU A 127 -4.77 -10.41 -10.23
CA GLU A 127 -5.45 -9.14 -10.51
C GLU A 127 -4.45 -8.07 -10.95
N VAL A 128 -3.37 -7.89 -10.20
CA VAL A 128 -2.25 -7.00 -10.56
C VAL A 128 -1.66 -7.39 -11.92
N ALA A 129 -1.48 -8.68 -12.20
CA ALA A 129 -0.98 -9.14 -13.50
C ALA A 129 -1.97 -8.89 -14.65
N ALA A 130 -3.28 -8.89 -14.37
CA ALA A 130 -4.34 -8.57 -15.33
C ALA A 130 -4.60 -7.05 -15.47
N GLY A 131 -4.09 -6.25 -14.53
CA GLY A 131 -4.28 -4.81 -14.47
C GLY A 131 -5.63 -4.39 -13.89
N THR A 132 -6.23 -5.23 -13.04
CA THR A 132 -7.40 -4.91 -12.22
C THR A 132 -6.99 -4.43 -10.82
N ASP A 133 -7.94 -3.93 -10.03
CA ASP A 133 -7.71 -3.43 -8.66
C ASP A 133 -7.92 -4.56 -7.63
N PRO A 134 -6.86 -5.06 -6.95
CA PRO A 134 -6.96 -6.16 -5.95
C PRO A 134 -7.66 -5.78 -4.63
N LEU A 135 -8.29 -4.60 -4.59
CA LEU A 135 -9.02 -4.07 -3.44
C LEU A 135 -10.48 -3.75 -3.80
N ASP A 136 -10.90 -4.08 -5.01
CA ASP A 136 -12.25 -3.86 -5.51
C ASP A 136 -12.88 -5.20 -5.95
N PRO A 137 -13.72 -5.83 -5.12
CA PRO A 137 -14.25 -7.18 -5.37
C PRO A 137 -15.22 -7.24 -6.56
N ASP A 138 -15.51 -6.10 -7.19
CA ASP A 138 -16.30 -5.97 -8.41
C ASP A 138 -15.41 -5.79 -9.69
N ASP A 139 -14.08 -5.66 -9.55
CA ASP A 139 -13.12 -5.42 -10.65
C ASP A 139 -12.34 -6.68 -11.06
N THR A 140 -12.93 -7.87 -11.00
CA THR A 140 -12.21 -9.10 -11.40
C THR A 140 -11.73 -9.13 -12.87
N PRO A 141 -10.59 -9.81 -13.15
CA PRO A 141 -10.22 -10.20 -14.50
C PRO A 141 -11.31 -11.05 -15.14
N ALA A 142 -11.63 -10.78 -16.41
CA ALA A 142 -12.57 -11.61 -17.16
C ALA A 142 -12.10 -13.07 -17.12
N LEU A 143 -12.84 -13.91 -16.37
CA LEU A 143 -12.49 -15.31 -16.12
C LEU A 143 -11.96 -15.95 -17.40
N ALA A 144 -10.69 -16.33 -17.42
CA ALA A 144 -10.20 -17.26 -18.41
C ALA A 144 -11.08 -18.50 -18.25
N GLU A 145 -11.97 -18.75 -19.22
CA GLU A 145 -12.96 -19.82 -19.14
C GLU A 145 -12.32 -21.06 -18.52
N HIS A 146 -12.94 -21.52 -17.43
CA HIS A 146 -12.77 -22.87 -16.92
C HIS A 146 -13.05 -23.82 -18.09
N VAL A 147 -12.01 -24.18 -18.85
CA VAL A 147 -12.09 -25.22 -19.88
C VAL A 147 -12.24 -26.53 -19.13
N VAL A 148 -13.45 -26.80 -18.63
CA VAL A 148 -13.89 -28.17 -18.42
C VAL A 148 -13.81 -28.78 -19.82
N PRO A 149 -12.91 -29.75 -20.09
CA PRO A 149 -13.04 -30.50 -21.30
C PRO A 149 -14.41 -31.17 -21.19
N VAL A 150 -15.38 -30.70 -21.98
CA VAL A 150 -16.60 -31.44 -22.23
C VAL A 150 -16.12 -32.74 -22.83
N ILE A 151 -16.01 -33.77 -21.98
CA ILE A 151 -15.79 -35.14 -22.43
C ILE A 151 -16.96 -35.39 -23.36
N ASN A 152 -16.67 -35.44 -24.66
CA ASN A 152 -17.60 -35.90 -25.67
C ASN A 152 -18.21 -37.20 -25.15
N ALA A 153 -19.48 -37.14 -24.74
CA ALA A 153 -20.31 -38.31 -24.60
C ALA A 153 -20.43 -38.90 -26.01
N ILE A 154 -19.49 -39.77 -26.35
CA ILE A 154 -19.54 -40.61 -27.54
C ILE A 154 -20.78 -41.49 -27.35
N LEU A 155 -21.76 -41.21 -28.21
CA LEU A 155 -22.81 -42.13 -28.62
C LEU A 155 -22.26 -43.57 -28.71
N LEU A 156 -22.77 -44.45 -27.88
CA LEU A 156 -22.86 -45.88 -28.17
C LEU A 156 -24.26 -46.34 -27.78
N GLY A 157 -25.20 -46.03 -28.68
CA GLY A 157 -26.26 -46.98 -28.97
C GLY A 157 -25.67 -48.04 -29.90
N ASP A 158 -25.69 -49.29 -29.44
CA ASP A 158 -26.18 -50.48 -30.13
C ASP A 158 -26.18 -51.66 -29.16
#